data_AF-A0A0M2UR80-F1
#
_entry.id   AF-A0A0M2UR80-F1
#
_cell.length_a   1.000
_cell.length_b   1.000
_cell.length_c   1.000
_cell.angle_alpha   90.00
_cell.angle_beta   90.00
_cell.angle_gamma   90.00
#
_symmetry.space_group_name_H-M   'P 1'
#
loop_
_entity.id
_entity.type
_entity.pdbx_description
1 polymer ?
#
loop_
_entity_poly.entity_id
_entity_poly.type
_entity_poly.pdbx_seq_one_letter_code
_entity_poly.pdbx_strand_id
1 'polypeptide(L)'
;GTTSWSISGITLSNGDNIITITARDRANNTNSDTITVSIPQTTMDATALYNFNEESGTIATDSSGNGNNGTIYGASWTTGRSGDGLSFDGANDYVNLGDPLSLQPNTVSVSVWFKTTDSNGIILRKRPYGYGLEVRSSGRISFWIYNSAATLFRAISPIAYNDNAWHHAVGVYDGSRVRLYIDSVQVASASAGTICYTAGGIAIGRDGNFNGSYFSGLVDELGIYNRALSNFAISESFTRDDLLMHIGALKKEAGRDFRLVTISIPKPQEPVNENTFRFSLDRERLRQAYRREGRYLLRSNMQATAPETVWENYLLLTRIEQAFKDLKGSLSVRPLWHQLERRIEAHIFVSFLAFCLHTTLRNLARGRAGGLTSEAILEKLSGIQMIDVHLPTTDDRHIVMSRYTCWRRTFYFFWHNWD
;
A
#
# COMPACT_ATOMS: atom_id res chain seq x y z
N GLY A 1 -16.10 -19.12 -36.90
CA GLY A 1 -16.11 -19.83 -35.61
C GLY A 1 -16.93 -19.04 -34.62
N THR A 2 -17.55 -19.70 -33.65
CA THR A 2 -18.38 -19.09 -32.60
C THR A 2 -17.56 -18.04 -31.84
N THR A 3 -18.03 -16.78 -31.81
CA THR A 3 -17.29 -15.66 -31.20
C THR A 3 -17.63 -15.44 -29.73
N SER A 4 -18.59 -16.20 -29.18
CA SER A 4 -18.95 -16.15 -27.77
C SER A 4 -19.49 -17.49 -27.29
N TRP A 5 -19.17 -17.86 -26.05
CA TRP A 5 -19.69 -19.02 -25.35
C TRP A 5 -19.69 -18.73 -23.85
N SER A 6 -20.60 -19.36 -23.11
CA SER A 6 -20.71 -19.23 -21.65
C SER A 6 -20.81 -20.62 -21.04
N ILE A 7 -20.05 -20.86 -19.97
CA ILE A 7 -20.11 -22.08 -19.17
C ILE A 7 -20.52 -21.69 -17.76
N SER A 8 -21.52 -22.38 -17.21
CA SER A 8 -22.00 -22.23 -15.83
C SER A 8 -21.71 -23.49 -15.03
N GLY A 9 -21.58 -23.38 -13.71
CA GLY A 9 -21.39 -24.54 -12.81
C GLY A 9 -19.94 -24.96 -12.60
N ILE A 10 -18.96 -24.13 -12.99
CA ILE A 10 -17.55 -24.33 -12.62
C ILE A 10 -17.33 -23.77 -11.22
N THR A 11 -16.98 -24.62 -10.26
CA THR A 11 -16.55 -24.21 -8.92
C THR A 11 -15.10 -23.72 -9.00
N LEU A 12 -14.87 -22.45 -8.66
CA LEU A 12 -13.54 -21.85 -8.59
C LEU A 12 -13.03 -21.88 -7.14
N SER A 13 -11.75 -22.16 -6.96
CA SER A 13 -11.07 -22.19 -5.67
C SER A 13 -10.46 -20.82 -5.34
N ASN A 14 -10.19 -20.57 -4.06
CA ASN A 14 -9.46 -19.36 -3.66
C ASN A 14 -8.05 -19.35 -4.27
N GLY A 15 -7.60 -18.20 -4.76
CA GLY A 15 -6.33 -18.06 -5.48
C GLY A 15 -6.49 -18.14 -7.00
N ASP A 16 -5.43 -18.56 -7.69
CA ASP A 16 -5.37 -18.61 -9.15
C ASP A 16 -6.02 -19.90 -9.68
N ASN A 17 -7.07 -19.73 -10.49
CA ASN A 17 -7.72 -20.83 -11.20
C ASN A 17 -7.30 -20.79 -12.66
N ILE A 18 -6.61 -21.84 -13.12
CA ILE A 18 -6.17 -21.96 -14.50
C ILE A 18 -7.25 -22.72 -15.29
N ILE A 19 -7.86 -22.03 -16.26
CA ILE A 19 -8.85 -22.60 -17.17
C ILE A 19 -8.18 -22.83 -18.52
N THR A 20 -8.04 -24.10 -18.91
CA THR A 20 -7.51 -24.49 -20.23
C THR A 20 -8.65 -24.63 -21.24
N ILE A 21 -8.54 -23.93 -22.36
CA ILE A 21 -9.49 -23.97 -23.48
C ILE A 21 -8.82 -24.74 -24.61
N THR A 22 -9.40 -25.87 -25.01
CA THR A 22 -8.92 -26.66 -26.17
C THR A 22 -9.90 -26.54 -27.32
N ALA A 23 -9.46 -26.00 -28.46
CA ALA A 23 -10.19 -26.01 -29.72
C ALA A 23 -9.86 -27.29 -30.51
N ARG A 24 -10.87 -27.86 -31.18
CA ARG A 24 -10.73 -29.02 -32.08
C ARG A 24 -11.35 -28.74 -33.43
N ASP A 25 -10.68 -29.08 -34.53
CA ASP A 25 -11.23 -28.96 -35.88
C ASP A 25 -11.93 -30.24 -36.37
N ARG A 26 -12.52 -30.19 -37.58
CA ARG A 26 -13.23 -31.34 -38.19
C ARG A 26 -12.31 -32.50 -38.58
N ALA A 27 -11.01 -32.24 -38.72
CA ALA A 27 -9.97 -33.23 -38.99
C ALA A 27 -9.37 -33.82 -37.70
N ASN A 28 -9.93 -33.48 -36.53
CA ASN A 28 -9.51 -33.95 -35.21
C ASN A 28 -8.20 -33.31 -34.69
N ASN A 29 -7.70 -32.25 -35.33
CA ASN A 29 -6.55 -31.51 -34.80
C ASN A 29 -6.97 -30.65 -33.61
N THR A 30 -6.11 -30.52 -32.61
CA THR A 30 -6.38 -29.73 -31.39
C THR A 30 -5.32 -28.65 -31.13
N ASN A 31 -5.74 -27.53 -30.57
CA ASN A 31 -4.85 -26.50 -30.03
C ASN A 31 -5.45 -25.94 -28.73
N SER A 32 -4.63 -25.54 -27.76
CA SER A 32 -5.10 -25.08 -26.45
C SER A 32 -4.50 -23.75 -26.03
N ASP A 33 -5.25 -22.98 -25.24
CA ASP A 33 -4.81 -21.75 -24.58
C ASP A 33 -5.32 -21.72 -23.12
N THR A 34 -4.79 -20.85 -22.29
CA THR A 34 -5.11 -20.78 -20.85
C THR A 34 -5.55 -19.38 -20.41
N ILE A 35 -6.57 -19.33 -19.56
CA ILE A 35 -7.02 -18.11 -18.87
C ILE A 35 -6.83 -18.31 -17.37
N THR A 36 -6.22 -17.32 -16.70
CA THR A 36 -6.11 -17.32 -15.23
C THR A 36 -7.22 -16.43 -14.65
N VAL A 37 -8.02 -17.00 -13.76
CA VAL A 37 -9.07 -16.29 -13.01
C VAL A 37 -8.67 -16.29 -11.54
N SER A 38 -8.28 -15.12 -11.02
CA SER A 38 -7.89 -14.94 -9.62
C SER A 38 -9.10 -14.51 -8.80
N ILE A 39 -9.51 -15.32 -7.83
CA ILE A 39 -10.48 -14.91 -6.81
C ILE A 39 -9.70 -14.23 -5.68
N PRO A 40 -9.94 -12.93 -5.39
CA PRO A 40 -9.25 -12.24 -4.31
C PRO A 40 -9.54 -12.96 -2.98
N GLN A 41 -8.47 -13.36 -2.29
CA GLN A 41 -8.59 -13.84 -0.92
C GLN A 41 -8.96 -12.66 -0.03
N THR A 42 -10.18 -12.67 0.51
CA THR A 42 -10.41 -12.03 1.81
C THR A 42 -9.61 -12.84 2.82
N THR A 43 -8.44 -12.32 3.20
CA THR A 43 -7.56 -12.92 4.19
C THR A 43 -8.25 -12.94 5.55
N MET A 44 -8.98 -14.03 5.85
CA MET A 44 -8.88 -14.61 7.18
C MET A 44 -7.67 -15.54 7.12
N ASP A 45 -6.50 -14.92 7.23
CA ASP A 45 -5.16 -15.53 7.14
C ASP A 45 -4.81 -16.43 8.34
N ALA A 46 -5.75 -16.59 9.27
CA ALA A 46 -5.59 -17.37 10.47
C ALA A 46 -5.85 -18.86 10.18
N THR A 47 -5.06 -19.72 10.81
CA THR A 47 -5.32 -21.16 10.85
C THR A 47 -6.33 -21.52 11.93
N ALA A 48 -6.42 -20.73 13.00
CA ALA A 48 -7.56 -20.72 13.91
C ALA A 48 -7.79 -19.30 14.41
N LEU A 49 -9.06 -18.90 14.55
CA LEU A 49 -9.45 -17.58 15.04
C LEU A 49 -10.62 -17.70 16.01
N TYR A 50 -10.44 -17.20 17.23
CA TYR A 50 -11.45 -17.22 18.30
C TYR A 50 -11.72 -15.79 18.75
N ASN A 51 -12.83 -15.24 18.29
CA ASN A 51 -13.28 -13.89 18.65
C ASN A 51 -14.09 -13.88 19.96
N PHE A 52 -14.45 -15.05 20.48
CA PHE A 52 -15.20 -15.23 21.73
C PHE A 52 -16.49 -14.41 21.85
N ASN A 53 -17.22 -14.28 20.73
CA ASN A 53 -18.47 -13.50 20.62
C ASN A 53 -19.73 -14.39 20.55
N GLU A 54 -19.66 -15.62 21.05
CA GLU A 54 -20.79 -16.56 21.06
C GLU A 54 -21.81 -16.31 22.19
N GLU A 55 -21.50 -15.41 23.13
CA GLU A 55 -22.29 -15.02 24.31
C GLU A 55 -22.55 -16.15 25.35
N SER A 56 -22.64 -17.42 24.91
CA SER A 56 -22.97 -18.57 25.75
C SER A 56 -22.55 -19.92 25.15
N GLY A 57 -22.61 -20.98 25.98
CA GLY A 57 -22.34 -22.36 25.55
C GLY A 57 -20.94 -22.86 25.92
N THR A 58 -20.59 -24.06 25.44
CA THR A 58 -19.34 -24.77 25.78
C THR A 58 -18.41 -24.93 24.58
N ILE A 59 -18.63 -24.18 23.50
CA ILE A 59 -17.84 -24.26 22.26
C ILE A 59 -17.29 -22.87 21.96
N ALA A 60 -15.97 -22.79 21.78
CA ALA A 60 -15.30 -21.64 21.18
C ALA A 60 -15.16 -21.93 19.68
N THR A 61 -15.86 -21.16 18.85
CA THR A 61 -15.96 -21.40 17.41
C THR A 61 -14.73 -20.85 16.70
N ASP A 62 -14.15 -21.66 15.82
CA ASP A 62 -13.09 -21.22 14.92
C ASP A 62 -13.68 -20.43 13.74
N SER A 63 -13.56 -19.11 13.83
CA SER A 63 -14.01 -18.15 12.81
C SER A 63 -13.10 -18.12 11.57
N SER A 64 -11.98 -18.85 11.54
CA SER A 64 -11.11 -18.95 10.36
C SER A 64 -11.68 -19.86 9.26
N GLY A 65 -12.68 -20.68 9.58
CA GLY A 65 -13.27 -21.65 8.64
C GLY A 65 -12.49 -22.97 8.51
N ASN A 66 -11.42 -23.18 9.29
CA ASN A 66 -10.62 -24.41 9.26
C ASN A 66 -11.13 -25.50 10.22
N GLY A 67 -12.20 -25.23 10.98
CA GLY A 67 -12.89 -26.21 11.81
C GLY A 67 -12.14 -26.59 13.09
N ASN A 68 -11.21 -25.76 13.56
CA ASN A 68 -10.46 -25.98 14.80
C ASN A 68 -11.27 -25.52 16.03
N ASN A 69 -12.55 -25.88 16.11
CA ASN A 69 -13.40 -25.48 17.23
C ASN A 69 -12.85 -26.01 18.56
N GLY A 70 -12.89 -25.17 19.60
CA GLY A 70 -12.47 -25.51 20.95
C GLY A 70 -13.64 -25.91 21.85
N THR A 71 -13.42 -26.85 22.77
CA THR A 71 -14.39 -27.17 23.82
C THR A 71 -14.00 -26.47 25.13
N ILE A 72 -14.92 -25.70 25.69
CA ILE A 72 -14.72 -24.92 26.93
C ILE A 72 -15.02 -25.80 28.14
N TYR A 73 -14.11 -25.79 29.13
CA TYR A 73 -14.23 -26.44 30.42
C TYR A 73 -14.03 -25.40 31.53
N GLY A 74 -15.06 -25.13 32.32
CA GLY A 74 -15.01 -24.24 33.49
C GLY A 74 -15.03 -22.74 33.17
N ALA A 75 -14.28 -22.31 32.15
CA ALA A 75 -14.19 -20.90 31.77
C ALA A 75 -15.57 -20.29 31.45
N SER A 76 -15.76 -19.03 31.82
CA SER A 76 -17.04 -18.34 31.72
C SER A 76 -16.98 -17.16 30.75
N TRP A 77 -18.09 -16.92 30.05
CA TRP A 77 -18.26 -15.78 29.16
C TRP A 77 -18.34 -14.48 29.97
N THR A 78 -17.67 -13.45 29.50
CA THR A 78 -17.65 -12.12 30.13
C THR A 78 -17.43 -11.04 29.08
N THR A 79 -17.46 -9.76 29.48
CA THR A 79 -17.13 -8.65 28.57
C THR A 79 -15.64 -8.66 28.21
N GLY A 80 -15.36 -8.78 26.92
CA GLY A 80 -14.02 -8.82 26.35
C GLY A 80 -13.43 -7.44 26.06
N ARG A 81 -12.38 -7.42 25.25
CA ARG A 81 -11.79 -6.20 24.70
C ARG A 81 -12.66 -5.64 23.56
N SER A 82 -13.25 -6.53 22.76
CA SER A 82 -14.13 -6.23 21.64
C SER A 82 -15.35 -7.16 21.64
N GLY A 83 -16.43 -6.72 22.28
CA GLY A 83 -17.60 -7.57 22.49
C GLY A 83 -17.43 -8.42 23.75
N ASP A 84 -17.54 -9.73 23.60
CA ASP A 84 -17.39 -10.70 24.68
C ASP A 84 -15.98 -11.30 24.70
N GLY A 85 -15.69 -12.08 25.73
CA GLY A 85 -14.41 -12.75 25.95
C GLY A 85 -14.57 -13.89 26.96
N LEU A 86 -13.48 -14.61 27.21
CA LEU A 86 -13.47 -15.69 28.20
C LEU A 86 -12.69 -15.28 29.46
N SER A 87 -13.30 -15.56 30.61
CA SER A 87 -12.71 -15.45 31.93
C SER A 87 -12.24 -16.81 32.43
N PHE A 88 -11.00 -16.86 32.90
CA PHE A 88 -10.35 -18.03 33.47
C PHE A 88 -9.99 -17.75 34.93
N ASP A 89 -10.32 -18.68 35.82
CA ASP A 89 -10.14 -18.53 37.27
C ASP A 89 -8.73 -18.88 37.79
N GLY A 90 -7.92 -19.59 36.99
CA GLY A 90 -6.59 -20.06 37.36
C GLY A 90 -6.54 -21.39 38.13
N ALA A 91 -7.66 -22.11 38.25
CA ALA A 91 -7.75 -23.38 38.97
C ALA A 91 -7.95 -24.58 38.04
N ASN A 92 -8.97 -24.53 37.19
CA ASN A 92 -9.33 -25.64 36.30
C ASN A 92 -9.94 -25.22 34.96
N ASP A 93 -9.96 -23.92 34.65
CA ASP A 93 -10.55 -23.37 33.44
C ASP A 93 -9.65 -23.50 32.22
N TYR A 94 -10.19 -23.98 31.09
CA TYR A 94 -9.48 -24.05 29.82
C TYR A 94 -10.39 -24.24 28.60
N VAL A 95 -9.83 -23.98 27.41
CA VAL A 95 -10.42 -24.39 26.13
C VAL A 95 -9.52 -25.46 25.49
N ASN A 96 -10.07 -26.64 25.22
CA ASN A 96 -9.36 -27.73 24.57
C ASN A 96 -9.51 -27.64 23.05
N LEU A 97 -8.40 -27.54 22.33
CA LEU A 97 -8.36 -27.49 20.86
C LEU A 97 -7.97 -28.84 20.23
N GLY A 98 -7.72 -29.88 21.03
CA GLY A 98 -7.30 -31.20 20.56
C GLY A 98 -5.84 -31.21 20.08
N ASP A 99 -5.53 -32.03 19.07
CA ASP A 99 -4.20 -32.12 18.44
C ASP A 99 -4.27 -32.06 16.91
N PRO A 100 -4.85 -30.99 16.32
CA PRO A 100 -5.03 -30.92 14.88
C PRO A 100 -3.72 -30.59 14.16
N LEU A 101 -3.49 -31.22 12.99
CA LEU A 101 -2.29 -30.99 12.16
C LEU A 101 -2.22 -29.56 11.62
N SER A 102 -3.37 -28.89 11.44
CA SER A 102 -3.47 -27.48 11.06
C SER A 102 -2.74 -26.57 12.05
N LEU A 103 -2.73 -26.90 13.34
CA LEU A 103 -2.05 -26.12 14.39
C LEU A 103 -0.60 -26.57 14.64
N GLN A 104 -0.01 -27.31 13.69
CA GLN A 104 1.38 -27.76 13.72
C GLN A 104 2.20 -27.23 12.52
N PRO A 105 2.22 -25.91 12.26
CA PRO A 105 2.87 -25.36 11.08
C PRO A 105 4.40 -25.22 11.25
N ASN A 106 5.13 -25.15 10.13
CA ASN A 106 6.60 -24.96 10.11
C ASN A 106 7.03 -23.56 10.55
N THR A 107 6.15 -22.57 10.42
CA THR A 107 6.27 -21.20 10.94
C THR A 107 4.98 -20.86 11.66
N VAL A 108 5.03 -20.12 12.76
CA VAL A 108 3.83 -19.86 13.57
C VAL A 108 3.80 -18.44 14.10
N SER A 109 2.63 -17.81 14.05
CA SER A 109 2.34 -16.63 14.86
C SER A 109 1.13 -16.89 15.75
N VAL A 110 1.17 -16.38 16.97
CA VAL A 110 0.05 -16.41 17.93
C VAL A 110 -0.24 -14.97 18.34
N SER A 111 -1.46 -14.52 18.15
CA SER A 111 -1.96 -13.19 18.53
C SER A 111 -3.06 -13.37 19.57
N VAL A 112 -3.10 -12.53 20.60
CA VAL A 112 -4.14 -12.59 21.62
C VAL A 112 -4.24 -11.27 22.38
N TRP A 113 -5.46 -10.85 22.71
CA TRP A 113 -5.69 -9.86 23.75
C TRP A 113 -5.83 -10.55 25.09
N PHE A 114 -5.11 -10.07 26.10
CA PHE A 114 -5.17 -10.63 27.44
C PHE A 114 -5.22 -9.54 28.50
N LYS A 115 -5.80 -9.86 29.65
CA LYS A 115 -5.82 -9.04 30.86
C LYS A 115 -5.64 -9.93 32.07
N THR A 116 -4.64 -9.67 32.89
CA THR A 116 -4.29 -10.57 34.01
C THR A 116 -3.63 -9.82 35.16
N THR A 117 -3.72 -10.41 36.35
CA THR A 117 -2.90 -10.07 37.52
C THR A 117 -1.94 -11.20 37.90
N ASP A 118 -2.04 -12.33 37.20
CA ASP A 118 -1.26 -13.52 37.47
C ASP A 118 0.23 -13.26 37.26
N SER A 119 1.05 -13.88 38.09
CA SER A 119 2.51 -13.81 37.97
C SER A 119 3.09 -15.00 37.21
N ASN A 120 2.29 -16.05 36.96
CA ASN A 120 2.67 -17.25 36.22
C ASN A 120 1.44 -18.04 35.74
N GLY A 121 1.13 -18.00 34.45
CA GLY A 121 -0.07 -18.62 33.88
C GLY A 121 0.07 -18.91 32.39
N ILE A 122 -0.76 -19.82 31.86
CA ILE A 122 -0.64 -20.33 30.48
C ILE A 122 -1.75 -19.79 29.59
N ILE A 123 -1.44 -18.86 28.69
CA ILE A 123 -2.45 -18.31 27.78
C ILE A 123 -2.77 -19.32 26.67
N LEU A 124 -1.76 -19.82 25.96
CA LEU A 124 -1.90 -20.85 24.91
C LEU A 124 -0.67 -21.74 24.90
N ARG A 125 -0.84 -23.07 24.85
CA ARG A 125 0.32 -23.98 24.80
C ARG A 125 0.05 -25.30 24.09
N LYS A 126 0.91 -25.65 23.13
CA LYS A 126 1.04 -26.98 22.49
C LYS A 126 2.18 -27.76 23.16
N ARG A 127 1.92 -28.99 23.57
CA ARG A 127 2.88 -29.88 24.26
C ARG A 127 2.73 -31.33 23.79
N PRO A 128 3.72 -32.22 24.01
CA PRO A 128 5.01 -32.01 24.71
C PRO A 128 6.02 -31.12 23.98
N TYR A 129 5.98 -31.11 22.65
CA TYR A 129 6.80 -30.26 21.78
C TYR A 129 5.89 -29.39 20.89
N GLY A 130 6.31 -28.16 20.63
CA GLY A 130 5.53 -27.19 19.87
C GLY A 130 5.89 -25.78 20.29
N TYR A 131 4.87 -24.95 20.52
CA TYR A 131 5.00 -23.55 20.88
C TYR A 131 4.07 -23.18 22.04
N GLY A 132 4.36 -22.05 22.68
CA GLY A 132 3.51 -21.52 23.74
C GLY A 132 3.68 -20.03 23.95
N LEU A 133 2.59 -19.40 24.39
CA LEU A 133 2.50 -18.03 24.85
C LEU A 133 2.00 -18.05 26.31
N GLU A 134 2.77 -17.46 27.21
CA GLU A 134 2.52 -17.58 28.65
C GLU A 134 2.92 -16.32 29.42
N VAL A 135 2.28 -16.15 30.57
CA VAL A 135 2.76 -15.27 31.63
C VAL A 135 3.77 -16.07 32.44
N ARG A 136 4.99 -15.56 32.54
CA ARG A 136 6.09 -16.18 33.29
C ARG A 136 6.34 -15.37 34.57
N SER A 137 6.98 -16.03 35.55
CA SER A 137 7.43 -15.46 36.83
C SER A 137 7.65 -13.95 36.79
N SER A 138 7.06 -13.22 37.74
CA SER A 138 6.99 -11.75 37.81
C SER A 138 6.11 -11.07 36.76
N GLY A 139 5.15 -11.79 36.15
CA GLY A 139 4.15 -11.19 35.25
C GLY A 139 4.68 -10.83 33.85
N ARG A 140 5.86 -11.35 33.48
CA ARG A 140 6.48 -11.09 32.17
C ARG A 140 5.87 -11.99 31.12
N ILE A 141 5.71 -11.49 29.90
CA ILE A 141 5.16 -12.29 28.81
C ILE A 141 6.27 -13.03 28.09
N SER A 142 6.01 -14.27 27.72
CA SER A 142 6.96 -15.11 27.02
C SER A 142 6.34 -15.91 25.89
N PHE A 143 7.00 -15.86 24.74
CA PHE A 143 6.72 -16.75 23.62
C PHE A 143 7.92 -17.68 23.37
N TRP A 144 7.67 -18.95 23.08
CA TRP A 144 8.71 -19.94 22.87
C TRP A 144 8.31 -21.06 21.92
N ILE A 145 9.32 -21.78 21.43
CA ILE A 145 9.21 -23.01 20.63
C ILE A 145 10.18 -24.08 21.14
N TYR A 146 9.87 -25.36 20.88
CA TYR A 146 10.79 -26.48 21.06
C TYR A 146 11.34 -27.00 19.74
N ASN A 147 12.59 -27.48 19.74
CA ASN A 147 13.14 -28.29 18.65
C ASN A 147 13.16 -29.78 19.00
N SER A 148 13.53 -30.60 18.01
CA SER A 148 13.60 -32.07 18.13
C SER A 148 14.62 -32.57 19.17
N ALA A 149 15.54 -31.72 19.62
CA ALA A 149 16.50 -32.02 20.68
C ALA A 149 16.03 -31.58 22.08
N ALA A 150 14.75 -31.28 22.26
CA ALA A 150 14.17 -30.77 23.52
C ALA A 150 14.77 -29.45 24.02
N THR A 151 15.42 -28.70 23.13
CA THR A 151 15.90 -27.36 23.41
C THR A 151 14.75 -26.37 23.26
N LEU A 152 14.53 -25.55 24.29
CA LEU A 152 13.53 -24.50 24.31
C LEU A 152 14.17 -23.17 23.87
N PHE A 153 13.62 -22.54 22.85
CA PHE A 153 14.01 -21.20 22.39
C PHE A 153 12.92 -20.19 22.72
N ARG A 154 13.29 -19.03 23.26
CA ARG A 154 12.32 -18.14 23.92
C ARG A 154 12.65 -16.66 23.75
N ALA A 155 11.60 -15.87 23.54
CA ALA A 155 11.59 -14.43 23.74
C ALA A 155 10.79 -14.11 25.02
N ILE A 156 11.30 -13.19 25.84
CA ILE A 156 10.66 -12.77 27.11
C ILE A 156 10.68 -11.25 27.16
N SER A 157 9.52 -10.63 27.41
CA SER A 157 9.40 -9.18 27.56
C SER A 157 10.32 -8.67 28.67
N PRO A 158 10.91 -7.46 28.59
CA PRO A 158 11.83 -6.95 29.62
C PRO A 158 11.11 -6.53 30.91
N ILE A 159 9.82 -6.20 30.82
CA ILE A 159 8.96 -5.76 31.92
C ILE A 159 7.72 -6.67 32.05
N ALA A 160 7.01 -6.51 33.16
CA ALA A 160 5.75 -7.20 33.44
C ALA A 160 4.55 -6.53 32.76
N TYR A 161 3.51 -7.32 32.48
CA TYR A 161 2.24 -6.90 31.86
C TYR A 161 1.03 -7.52 32.59
N ASN A 162 1.17 -7.73 33.90
CA ASN A 162 0.11 -8.27 34.78
C ASN A 162 -0.50 -7.16 35.66
N ASP A 163 -0.73 -6.00 35.06
CA ASP A 163 -1.22 -4.78 35.72
C ASP A 163 -2.76 -4.66 35.69
N ASN A 164 -3.46 -5.73 35.32
CA ASN A 164 -4.90 -5.74 35.11
C ASN A 164 -5.38 -4.76 34.01
N ALA A 165 -4.54 -4.44 33.02
CA ALA A 165 -4.93 -3.76 31.78
C ALA A 165 -4.99 -4.73 30.60
N TRP A 166 -5.72 -4.34 29.55
CA TRP A 166 -5.74 -5.09 28.29
C TRP A 166 -4.44 -4.84 27.53
N HIS A 167 -3.73 -5.91 27.20
CA HIS A 167 -2.55 -5.88 26.34
C HIS A 167 -2.71 -6.82 25.16
N HIS A 168 -2.12 -6.44 24.03
CA HIS A 168 -2.06 -7.29 22.84
C HIS A 168 -0.70 -7.96 22.75
N ALA A 169 -0.67 -9.29 22.89
CA ALA A 169 0.56 -10.07 22.75
C ALA A 169 0.60 -10.80 21.41
N VAL A 170 1.74 -10.67 20.72
CA VAL A 170 2.01 -11.43 19.51
C VAL A 170 3.36 -12.15 19.59
N GLY A 171 3.30 -13.48 19.61
CA GLY A 171 4.45 -14.35 19.47
C GLY A 171 4.67 -14.75 18.01
N VAL A 172 5.88 -14.62 17.49
CA VAL A 172 6.20 -14.92 16.09
C VAL A 172 7.41 -15.81 16.00
N TYR A 173 7.30 -16.91 15.26
CA TYR A 173 8.40 -17.77 14.86
C TYR A 173 8.47 -17.86 13.33
N ASP A 174 9.57 -17.39 12.76
CA ASP A 174 9.77 -17.24 11.31
C ASP A 174 10.56 -18.38 10.66
N GLY A 175 10.81 -19.47 11.39
CA GLY A 175 11.68 -20.56 10.94
C GLY A 175 13.13 -20.44 11.42
N SER A 176 13.53 -19.27 11.94
CA SER A 176 14.91 -18.99 12.38
C SER A 176 15.00 -18.24 13.71
N ARG A 177 13.97 -17.47 14.07
CA ARG A 177 13.94 -16.63 15.27
C ARG A 177 12.57 -16.66 15.90
N VAL A 178 12.55 -16.57 17.22
CA VAL A 178 11.36 -16.21 17.99
C VAL A 178 11.39 -14.71 18.28
N ARG A 179 10.25 -14.04 18.13
CA ARG A 179 10.02 -12.63 18.48
C ARG A 179 8.77 -12.53 19.31
N LEU A 180 8.76 -11.55 20.21
CA LEU A 180 7.60 -11.19 21.01
C LEU A 180 7.33 -9.71 20.81
N TYR A 181 6.08 -9.41 20.47
CA TYR A 181 5.53 -8.06 20.38
C TYR A 181 4.48 -7.91 21.46
N ILE A 182 4.50 -6.76 22.14
CA ILE A 182 3.44 -6.36 23.04
C ILE A 182 2.99 -4.97 22.60
N ASP A 183 1.68 -4.79 22.44
CA ASP A 183 1.05 -3.54 22.01
C ASP A 183 1.69 -2.99 20.71
N SER A 184 1.78 -3.84 19.68
CA SER A 184 2.45 -3.59 18.39
C SER A 184 3.96 -3.34 18.42
N VAL A 185 4.61 -3.28 19.58
CA VAL A 185 6.06 -3.02 19.71
C VAL A 185 6.82 -4.31 19.94
N GLN A 186 7.90 -4.55 19.19
CA GLN A 186 8.77 -5.68 19.43
C GLN A 186 9.54 -5.49 20.75
N VAL A 187 9.26 -6.31 21.75
CA VAL A 187 9.87 -6.22 23.09
C VAL A 187 11.02 -7.20 23.29
N ALA A 188 11.06 -8.31 22.54
CA ALA A 188 12.11 -9.32 22.66
C ALA A 188 12.30 -10.15 21.39
N SER A 189 13.51 -10.72 21.22
CA SER A 189 13.83 -11.67 20.16
C SER A 189 14.97 -12.60 20.59
N ALA A 190 14.96 -13.83 20.07
CA ALA A 190 16.06 -14.79 20.19
C ALA A 190 16.20 -15.62 18.91
N SER A 191 17.41 -16.10 18.62
CA SER A 191 17.63 -17.13 17.61
C SER A 191 16.96 -18.43 18.03
N ALA A 192 16.46 -19.19 17.06
CA ALA A 192 15.75 -20.44 17.28
C ALA A 192 16.19 -21.52 16.30
N GLY A 193 16.13 -22.77 16.72
CA GLY A 193 16.22 -23.92 15.81
C GLY A 193 14.86 -24.24 15.18
N THR A 194 14.82 -25.27 14.34
CA THR A 194 13.60 -25.74 13.70
C THR A 194 12.59 -26.26 14.74
N ILE A 195 11.38 -25.70 14.71
CA ILE A 195 10.27 -26.18 15.53
C ILE A 195 9.98 -27.67 15.26
N CYS A 196 9.64 -28.42 16.31
CA CYS A 196 9.16 -29.79 16.17
C CYS A 196 7.83 -29.98 16.91
N TYR A 197 7.11 -31.01 16.48
CA TYR A 197 5.85 -31.43 17.07
C TYR A 197 5.88 -32.93 17.35
N THR A 198 5.20 -33.33 18.42
CA THR A 198 4.87 -34.72 18.73
C THR A 198 3.40 -34.79 19.13
N ALA A 199 2.85 -36.00 19.16
CA ALA A 199 1.49 -36.23 19.64
C ALA A 199 1.27 -35.60 21.04
N GLY A 200 0.21 -34.82 21.17
CA GLY A 200 -0.19 -34.14 22.41
C GLY A 200 -0.99 -32.86 22.15
N GLY A 201 -1.82 -32.43 23.09
CA GLY A 201 -2.81 -31.39 22.79
C GLY A 201 -2.27 -29.96 22.70
N ILE A 202 -3.14 -29.07 22.21
CA ILE A 202 -3.09 -27.62 22.39
C ILE A 202 -4.32 -27.13 23.15
N ALA A 203 -4.11 -26.23 24.09
CA ALA A 203 -5.18 -25.64 24.88
C ALA A 203 -4.93 -24.15 25.14
N ILE A 204 -6.04 -23.43 25.32
CA ILE A 204 -6.08 -22.06 25.83
C ILE A 204 -6.34 -22.13 27.33
N GLY A 205 -5.62 -21.36 28.14
CA GLY A 205 -5.79 -21.31 29.58
C GLY A 205 -5.08 -22.43 30.37
N ARG A 206 -4.45 -23.40 29.70
CA ARG A 206 -3.65 -24.46 30.34
C ARG A 206 -2.60 -25.07 29.42
N ASP A 207 -1.82 -25.99 29.98
CA ASP A 207 -0.95 -26.87 29.19
C ASP A 207 -1.77 -27.89 28.39
N GLY A 208 -1.48 -28.04 27.09
CA GLY A 208 -2.25 -28.91 26.20
C GLY A 208 -2.13 -30.42 26.48
N ASN A 209 -1.15 -30.87 27.27
CA ASN A 209 -0.93 -32.30 27.54
C ASN A 209 -0.67 -32.66 29.01
N PHE A 210 -0.57 -31.68 29.92
CA PHE A 210 -0.31 -31.89 31.35
C PHE A 210 -1.29 -31.10 32.22
N ASN A 211 -1.62 -31.61 33.40
CA ASN A 211 -2.42 -30.90 34.39
C ASN A 211 -1.50 -30.19 35.41
N GLY A 212 -1.85 -28.96 35.82
CA GLY A 212 -1.20 -28.30 36.96
C GLY A 212 -0.73 -26.86 36.76
N SER A 213 -0.99 -26.24 35.61
CA SER A 213 -0.78 -24.80 35.42
C SER A 213 -1.91 -24.25 34.57
N TYR A 214 -2.58 -23.23 35.10
CA TYR A 214 -3.76 -22.61 34.52
C TYR A 214 -3.54 -21.10 34.45
N PHE A 215 -4.25 -20.43 33.56
CA PHE A 215 -4.25 -18.98 33.47
C PHE A 215 -5.35 -18.39 34.33
N SER A 216 -5.03 -17.34 35.08
CA SER A 216 -6.03 -16.50 35.74
C SER A 216 -6.11 -15.15 35.01
N GLY A 217 -7.26 -14.82 34.43
CA GLY A 217 -7.44 -13.59 33.67
C GLY A 217 -8.47 -13.68 32.56
N LEU A 218 -8.51 -12.65 31.71
CA LEU A 218 -9.38 -12.56 30.55
C LEU A 218 -8.57 -12.74 29.26
N VAL A 219 -9.17 -13.42 28.28
CA VAL A 219 -8.65 -13.57 26.92
C VAL A 219 -9.71 -13.17 25.91
N ASP A 220 -9.29 -12.49 24.85
CA ASP A 220 -10.13 -12.11 23.72
C ASP A 220 -9.33 -12.16 22.39
N GLU A 221 -10.02 -12.28 21.25
CA GLU A 221 -9.49 -12.16 19.88
C GLU A 221 -8.20 -12.97 19.66
N LEU A 222 -8.24 -14.28 19.97
CA LEU A 222 -7.10 -15.18 19.85
C LEU A 222 -6.98 -15.71 18.42
N GLY A 223 -5.82 -15.49 17.79
CA GLY A 223 -5.50 -15.98 16.46
C GLY A 223 -4.22 -16.82 16.44
N ILE A 224 -4.26 -17.95 15.72
CA ILE A 224 -3.09 -18.77 15.39
C ILE A 224 -2.91 -18.77 13.88
N TYR A 225 -1.69 -18.52 13.42
CA TYR A 225 -1.35 -18.35 12.00
C TYR A 225 -0.22 -19.30 11.62
N ASN A 226 -0.32 -19.95 10.47
CA ASN A 226 0.71 -20.82 9.91
C ASN A 226 1.86 -20.06 9.19
N ARG A 227 1.97 -18.75 9.42
CA ARG A 227 2.99 -17.87 8.83
C ARG A 227 3.54 -16.91 9.87
N ALA A 228 4.73 -16.38 9.58
CA ALA A 228 5.26 -15.24 10.31
C ALA A 228 4.48 -13.98 9.89
N LEU A 229 3.82 -13.35 10.85
CA LEU A 229 3.18 -12.06 10.65
C LEU A 229 4.25 -10.95 10.72
N SER A 230 4.06 -9.87 9.95
CA SER A 230 5.00 -8.74 9.84
C SER A 230 4.42 -7.39 10.22
N ASN A 231 3.09 -7.23 10.15
CA ASN A 231 2.36 -6.03 10.53
C ASN A 231 1.28 -6.40 11.54
N PHE A 232 1.35 -5.81 12.74
CA PHE A 232 0.47 -6.09 13.88
C PHE A 232 -0.17 -4.81 14.40
N ALA A 233 -0.38 -3.83 13.53
CA ALA A 233 -0.99 -2.58 13.93
C ALA A 233 -2.28 -2.92 14.69
N ILE A 234 -2.31 -2.57 15.98
CA ILE A 234 -3.51 -2.62 16.80
C ILE A 234 -4.56 -1.92 15.95
N SER A 235 -5.68 -2.59 15.66
CA SER A 235 -6.90 -1.88 15.30
C SER A 235 -7.32 -1.13 16.55
N GLU A 236 -6.63 -0.02 16.83
CA GLU A 236 -7.11 0.91 17.84
C GLU A 236 -8.50 1.29 17.39
N SER A 237 -9.41 1.42 18.35
CA SER A 237 -10.72 2.02 18.10
C SER A 237 -10.48 3.31 17.33
N PHE A 238 -10.68 3.26 16.01
CA PHE A 238 -10.29 4.32 15.11
C PHE A 238 -11.07 5.55 15.56
N THR A 239 -10.38 6.57 16.06
CA THR A 239 -11.12 7.78 16.41
C THR A 239 -11.65 8.39 15.12
N ARG A 240 -12.74 9.15 15.22
CA ARG A 240 -13.29 9.85 14.05
C ARG A 240 -12.19 10.68 13.35
N ASP A 241 -11.32 11.31 14.13
CA ASP A 241 -10.31 12.22 13.62
C ASP A 241 -9.22 11.46 12.86
N ASP A 242 -8.82 10.27 13.36
CA ASP A 242 -7.92 9.37 12.64
C ASP A 242 -8.55 8.88 11.33
N LEU A 243 -9.84 8.55 11.34
CA LEU A 243 -10.59 8.14 10.15
C LEU A 243 -10.60 9.26 9.10
N LEU A 244 -10.84 10.49 9.53
CA LEU A 244 -10.84 11.66 8.66
C LEU A 244 -9.44 11.95 8.09
N MET A 245 -8.37 11.78 8.88
CA MET A 245 -7.00 11.90 8.40
C MET A 245 -6.68 10.86 7.31
N HIS A 246 -7.04 9.59 7.54
CA HIS A 246 -6.82 8.52 6.56
C HIS A 246 -7.63 8.72 5.28
N ILE A 247 -8.89 9.11 5.38
CA ILE A 247 -9.72 9.47 4.21
C ILE A 247 -9.09 10.64 3.45
N GLY A 248 -8.53 11.63 4.17
CA GLY A 248 -7.80 12.75 3.57
C GLY A 248 -6.56 12.30 2.78
N ALA A 249 -5.77 11.39 3.35
CA ALA A 249 -4.61 10.80 2.68
C ALA A 249 -5.01 10.00 1.43
N LEU A 250 -6.02 9.15 1.55
CA LEU A 250 -6.56 8.36 0.42
C LEU A 250 -7.12 9.26 -0.68
N LYS A 251 -7.79 10.36 -0.33
CA LYS A 251 -8.27 11.35 -1.30
C LYS A 251 -7.12 12.01 -2.07
N LYS A 252 -5.99 12.25 -1.40
CA LYS A 252 -4.80 12.81 -2.04
C LYS A 252 -4.16 11.81 -3.01
N GLU A 253 -4.06 10.54 -2.61
CA GLU A 253 -3.48 9.47 -3.41
C GLU A 253 -4.36 9.11 -4.63
N ALA A 254 -5.65 8.91 -4.41
CA ALA A 254 -6.61 8.58 -5.46
C ALA A 254 -6.94 9.75 -6.39
N GLY A 255 -6.59 10.99 -6.03
CA GLY A 255 -6.75 12.18 -6.85
C GLY A 255 -8.18 12.35 -7.39
N ARG A 256 -8.34 12.34 -8.72
CA ARG A 256 -9.64 12.52 -9.39
C ARG A 256 -10.56 11.31 -9.30
N ASP A 257 -10.02 10.13 -9.02
CA ASP A 257 -10.77 8.88 -9.00
C ASP A 257 -11.52 8.68 -7.68
N PHE A 258 -11.14 9.43 -6.65
CA PHE A 258 -11.88 9.48 -5.38
C PHE A 258 -13.37 9.83 -5.56
N ARG A 259 -13.74 10.56 -6.63
CA ARG A 259 -15.15 10.90 -6.96
C ARG A 259 -16.03 9.69 -7.31
N LEU A 260 -15.40 8.56 -7.62
CA LEU A 260 -16.06 7.30 -7.99
C LEU A 260 -16.48 6.49 -6.77
N VAL A 261 -16.01 6.86 -5.57
CA VAL A 261 -16.33 6.18 -4.32
C VAL A 261 -17.24 7.07 -3.48
N THR A 262 -18.31 6.49 -2.97
CA THR A 262 -19.21 7.11 -1.99
C THR A 262 -18.83 6.60 -0.61
N ILE A 263 -18.52 7.51 0.30
CA ILE A 263 -18.12 7.19 1.68
C ILE A 263 -19.14 7.79 2.64
N SER A 264 -19.73 6.95 3.48
CA SER A 264 -20.54 7.35 4.63
C SER A 264 -19.66 7.35 5.87
N ILE A 265 -19.54 8.52 6.51
CA ILE A 265 -18.74 8.73 7.70
C ILE A 265 -19.70 8.79 8.91
N PRO A 266 -19.36 8.22 10.07
CA PRO A 266 -20.14 8.34 11.31
C PRO A 266 -20.48 9.81 11.64
N LYS A 267 -21.37 10.08 12.60
CA LYS A 267 -21.53 11.41 13.21
C LYS A 267 -20.57 11.64 14.39
N PRO A 268 -20.32 12.89 14.84
CA PRO A 268 -19.28 13.20 15.84
C PRO A 268 -19.36 12.44 17.17
N GLN A 269 -20.51 11.89 17.52
CA GLN A 269 -20.76 11.15 18.76
C GLN A 269 -20.99 9.64 18.53
N GLU A 270 -20.89 9.17 17.28
CA GLU A 270 -21.08 7.77 16.94
C GLU A 270 -19.72 7.05 16.86
N PRO A 271 -19.61 5.83 17.43
CA PRO A 271 -18.39 5.03 17.33
C PRO A 271 -18.12 4.62 15.87
N VAL A 272 -16.85 4.54 15.49
CA VAL A 272 -16.44 4.03 14.18
C VAL A 272 -16.54 2.52 14.19
N ASN A 273 -17.47 1.95 13.44
CA ASN A 273 -17.67 0.51 13.27
C ASN A 273 -18.25 0.20 11.88
N GLU A 274 -18.42 -1.08 11.56
CA GLU A 274 -18.91 -1.56 10.26
C GLU A 274 -20.34 -1.05 9.89
N ASN A 275 -21.11 -0.63 10.89
CA ASN A 275 -22.46 -0.12 10.68
C ASN A 275 -22.49 1.38 10.41
N THR A 276 -21.55 2.15 10.98
CA THR A 276 -21.50 3.61 10.90
C THR A 276 -20.57 4.11 9.80
N PHE A 277 -19.52 3.36 9.48
CA PHE A 277 -18.63 3.63 8.35
C PHE A 277 -18.91 2.65 7.21
N ARG A 278 -19.30 3.18 6.05
CA ARG A 278 -19.56 2.37 4.86
C ARG A 278 -18.97 3.05 3.64
N PHE A 279 -18.40 2.28 2.73
CA PHE A 279 -17.97 2.78 1.43
C PHE A 279 -18.57 1.91 0.33
N SER A 280 -18.87 2.53 -0.80
CA SER A 280 -19.36 1.83 -1.98
C SER A 280 -18.86 2.51 -3.24
N LEU A 281 -18.66 1.70 -4.27
CA LEU A 281 -18.29 2.18 -5.59
C LEU A 281 -19.54 2.66 -6.31
N ASP A 282 -19.54 3.91 -6.76
CA ASP A 282 -20.60 4.46 -7.61
C ASP A 282 -20.46 3.87 -9.02
N ARG A 283 -21.18 2.78 -9.25
CA ARG A 283 -21.16 2.03 -10.52
C ARG A 283 -21.64 2.87 -11.70
N GLU A 284 -22.50 3.87 -11.49
CA GLU A 284 -22.95 4.74 -12.58
C GLU A 284 -21.85 5.70 -13.02
N ARG A 285 -21.20 6.39 -12.06
CA ARG A 285 -20.08 7.28 -12.35
C ARG A 285 -18.89 6.52 -12.93
N LEU A 286 -18.62 5.31 -12.43
CA LEU A 286 -17.58 4.44 -12.96
C LEU A 286 -17.86 4.06 -14.43
N ARG A 287 -19.10 3.66 -14.75
CA ARG A 287 -19.49 3.38 -16.14
C ARG A 287 -19.34 4.61 -17.04
N GLN A 288 -19.68 5.80 -16.55
CA GLN A 288 -19.48 7.04 -17.31
C GLN A 288 -18.00 7.39 -17.49
N ALA A 289 -17.16 7.13 -16.48
CA ALA A 289 -15.71 7.33 -16.58
C ALA A 289 -15.09 6.38 -17.60
N TYR A 290 -15.40 5.07 -17.54
CA TYR A 290 -14.96 4.08 -18.53
C TYR A 290 -15.42 4.42 -19.95
N ARG A 291 -16.65 4.92 -20.14
CA ARG A 291 -17.13 5.37 -21.46
C ARG A 291 -16.36 6.57 -22.03
N ARG A 292 -15.69 7.34 -21.17
CA ARG A 292 -14.88 8.51 -21.55
C ARG A 292 -13.39 8.19 -21.65
N GLU A 293 -12.97 7.01 -21.20
CA GLU A 293 -11.58 6.57 -21.23
C GLU A 293 -11.11 6.42 -22.69
N GLY A 294 -9.97 6.99 -23.02
CA GLY A 294 -9.41 6.98 -24.37
C GLY A 294 -10.06 7.92 -25.39
N ARG A 295 -11.02 8.77 -25.01
CA ARG A 295 -11.67 9.75 -25.91
C ARG A 295 -11.37 11.19 -25.49
N TYR A 296 -10.67 11.92 -26.34
CA TYR A 296 -10.43 13.36 -26.15
C TYR A 296 -11.62 14.15 -26.69
N LEU A 297 -12.32 14.85 -25.80
CA LEU A 297 -13.36 15.82 -26.17
C LEU A 297 -12.76 17.22 -26.15
N LEU A 298 -12.48 17.75 -27.35
CA LEU A 298 -12.00 19.11 -27.50
C LEU A 298 -13.21 20.07 -27.45
N ARG A 299 -13.32 20.83 -26.35
CA ARG A 299 -14.30 21.91 -26.25
C ARG A 299 -13.68 23.17 -26.83
N SER A 300 -14.17 23.60 -28.00
CA SER A 300 -13.72 24.83 -28.66
C SER A 300 -14.87 25.82 -28.82
N ASN A 301 -14.55 27.11 -28.76
CA ASN A 301 -15.45 28.21 -29.14
C ASN A 301 -15.37 28.52 -30.64
N MET A 302 -14.45 27.89 -31.39
CA MET A 302 -14.38 28.03 -32.84
C MET A 302 -15.54 27.31 -33.51
N GLN A 303 -16.31 28.05 -34.33
CA GLN A 303 -17.38 27.50 -35.17
C GLN A 303 -16.81 26.95 -36.50
N ALA A 304 -15.65 26.28 -36.47
CA ALA A 304 -15.07 25.75 -37.70
C ALA A 304 -15.96 24.62 -38.25
N THR A 305 -16.14 24.59 -39.57
CA THR A 305 -17.05 23.66 -40.25
C THR A 305 -16.53 22.21 -40.31
N ALA A 306 -15.22 21.99 -40.13
CA ALA A 306 -14.57 20.68 -40.18
C ALA A 306 -13.83 20.38 -38.86
N PRO A 307 -14.09 19.23 -38.19
CA PRO A 307 -13.42 18.83 -36.95
C PRO A 307 -11.88 18.75 -37.03
N GLU A 308 -11.35 18.42 -38.22
CA GLU A 308 -9.92 18.28 -38.48
C GLU A 308 -9.19 19.62 -38.29
N THR A 309 -9.75 20.72 -38.79
CA THR A 309 -9.16 22.05 -38.65
C THR A 309 -9.12 22.50 -37.18
N VAL A 310 -10.15 22.16 -36.38
CA VAL A 310 -10.16 22.47 -34.94
C VAL A 310 -9.06 21.71 -34.22
N TRP A 311 -8.85 20.44 -34.58
CA TRP A 311 -7.79 19.60 -34.03
C TRP A 311 -6.39 20.08 -34.43
N GLU A 312 -6.18 20.44 -35.70
CA GLU A 312 -4.92 21.02 -36.18
C GLU A 312 -4.56 22.31 -35.46
N ASN A 313 -5.52 23.22 -35.29
CA ASN A 313 -5.33 24.46 -34.55
C ASN A 313 -4.99 24.20 -33.07
N TYR A 314 -5.63 23.21 -32.45
CA TYR A 314 -5.34 22.81 -31.06
C TYR A 314 -3.92 22.24 -30.92
N LEU A 315 -3.50 21.37 -31.85
CA LEU A 315 -2.14 20.85 -31.89
C LEU A 315 -1.12 21.97 -32.12
N LEU A 316 -1.43 22.94 -32.98
CA LEU A 316 -0.57 24.10 -33.22
C LEU A 316 -0.40 24.95 -31.95
N LEU A 317 -1.50 25.23 -31.23
CA LEU A 317 -1.45 25.94 -29.95
C LEU A 317 -0.56 25.20 -28.94
N THR A 318 -0.73 23.89 -28.81
CA THR A 318 0.07 23.05 -27.91
C THR A 318 1.57 23.12 -28.26
N ARG A 319 1.90 23.10 -29.56
CA ARG A 319 3.29 23.25 -30.03
C ARG A 319 3.87 24.64 -29.73
N ILE A 320 3.07 25.70 -29.88
CA ILE A 320 3.47 27.07 -29.54
C ILE A 320 3.75 27.18 -28.03
N GLU A 321 2.86 26.64 -27.19
CA GLU A 321 3.05 26.63 -25.74
C GLU A 321 4.28 25.83 -25.30
N GLN A 322 4.53 24.68 -25.95
CA GLN A 322 5.70 23.86 -25.65
C GLN A 322 6.99 24.60 -26.01
N ALA A 323 7.08 25.19 -27.22
CA ALA A 323 8.24 25.98 -27.63
C ALA A 323 8.53 27.14 -26.64
N PHE A 324 7.48 27.75 -26.09
CA PHE A 324 7.66 28.78 -25.07
C PHE A 324 8.13 28.24 -23.72
N LYS A 325 7.63 27.07 -23.27
CA LYS A 325 8.11 26.42 -22.03
C LYS A 325 9.60 26.09 -22.13
N ASP A 326 10.03 25.55 -23.25
CA ASP A 326 11.43 25.20 -23.50
C ASP A 326 12.32 26.46 -23.51
N LEU A 327 11.83 27.54 -24.13
CA LEU A 327 12.50 28.84 -24.16
C LEU A 327 12.58 29.50 -22.78
N LYS A 328 11.56 29.36 -21.92
CA LYS A 328 11.60 29.88 -20.55
C LYS A 328 12.72 29.27 -19.72
N GLY A 329 12.94 27.97 -19.85
CA GLY A 329 14.05 27.29 -19.20
C GLY A 329 15.39 27.85 -19.65
N SER A 330 15.53 28.08 -20.96
CA SER A 330 16.77 28.58 -21.58
C SER A 330 17.05 30.07 -21.31
N LEU A 331 16.02 30.92 -21.28
CA LEU A 331 16.13 32.38 -21.11
C LEU A 331 15.88 32.85 -19.67
N SER A 332 15.69 31.94 -18.71
CA SER A 332 15.43 32.26 -17.29
C SER A 332 14.28 33.25 -17.07
N VAL A 333 13.25 33.21 -17.93
CA VAL A 333 12.11 34.14 -17.86
C VAL A 333 11.17 33.72 -16.72
N ARG A 334 10.81 34.67 -15.84
CA ARG A 334 9.90 34.42 -14.72
C ARG A 334 8.52 33.88 -15.18
N PRO A 335 7.78 33.15 -14.31
CA PRO A 335 6.42 32.70 -14.62
C PRO A 335 5.48 33.88 -14.88
N LEU A 336 4.81 33.88 -16.04
CA LEU A 336 3.72 34.79 -16.35
C LEU A 336 2.40 34.13 -15.93
N TRP A 337 1.65 34.78 -15.03
CA TRP A 337 0.36 34.31 -14.54
C TRP A 337 -0.80 34.89 -15.38
N HIS A 338 -1.67 34.01 -15.90
CA HIS A 338 -2.74 34.31 -16.87
C HIS A 338 -4.05 34.82 -16.25
N GLN A 339 -3.97 35.79 -15.34
CA GLN A 339 -5.15 36.26 -14.59
C GLN A 339 -5.89 37.44 -15.25
N LEU A 340 -5.22 38.18 -16.14
CA LEU A 340 -5.78 39.38 -16.79
C LEU A 340 -5.65 39.23 -18.31
N GLU A 341 -6.64 39.73 -19.06
CA GLU A 341 -6.69 39.68 -20.53
C GLU A 341 -5.39 40.17 -21.18
N ARG A 342 -4.91 41.37 -20.82
CA ARG A 342 -3.62 41.90 -21.31
C ARG A 342 -2.41 40.99 -21.08
N ARG A 343 -2.43 40.17 -20.02
CA ARG A 343 -1.34 39.22 -19.71
C ARG A 343 -1.47 37.95 -20.55
N ILE A 344 -2.70 37.56 -20.90
CA ILE A 344 -2.99 36.47 -21.80
C ILE A 344 -2.51 36.84 -23.22
N GLU A 345 -2.82 38.05 -23.69
CA GLU A 345 -2.34 38.55 -24.99
C GLU A 345 -0.81 38.60 -25.06
N ALA A 346 -0.16 39.18 -24.05
CA ALA A 346 1.30 39.22 -23.98
C ALA A 346 1.91 37.80 -23.96
N HIS A 347 1.29 36.86 -23.25
CA HIS A 347 1.73 35.47 -23.21
C HIS A 347 1.64 34.78 -24.58
N ILE A 348 0.52 34.96 -25.29
CA ILE A 348 0.33 34.41 -26.63
C ILE A 348 1.37 35.02 -27.59
N PHE A 349 1.56 36.34 -27.53
CA PHE A 349 2.52 37.03 -28.39
C PHE A 349 3.96 36.54 -28.19
N VAL A 350 4.41 36.46 -26.92
CA VAL A 350 5.77 35.97 -26.62
C VAL A 350 5.90 34.49 -26.97
N SER A 351 4.86 33.67 -26.78
CA SER A 351 4.90 32.26 -27.17
C SER A 351 5.00 32.09 -28.68
N PHE A 352 4.29 32.92 -29.45
CA PHE A 352 4.41 32.95 -30.90
C PHE A 352 5.82 33.36 -31.36
N LEU A 353 6.40 34.40 -30.76
CA LEU A 353 7.79 34.80 -31.04
C LEU A 353 8.80 33.68 -30.72
N ALA A 354 8.62 33.00 -29.59
CA ALA A 354 9.42 31.84 -29.20
C ALA A 354 9.34 30.71 -30.25
N PHE A 355 8.14 30.42 -30.73
CA PHE A 355 7.90 29.43 -31.77
C PHE A 355 8.54 29.82 -33.11
N CYS A 356 8.42 31.09 -33.53
CA CYS A 356 9.10 31.60 -34.72
C CYS A 356 10.62 31.45 -34.59
N LEU A 357 11.20 31.82 -33.45
CA LEU A 357 12.64 31.67 -33.20
C LEU A 357 13.08 30.21 -33.29
N HIS A 358 12.40 29.29 -32.60
CA HIS A 358 12.73 27.85 -32.66
C HIS A 358 12.60 27.28 -34.08
N THR A 359 11.58 27.69 -34.83
CA THR A 359 11.34 27.24 -36.20
C THR A 359 12.42 27.75 -37.15
N THR A 360 12.80 29.02 -37.03
CA THR A 360 13.87 29.63 -37.82
C THR A 360 15.22 29.00 -37.52
N LEU A 361 15.57 28.83 -36.23
CA LEU A 361 16.81 28.15 -35.83
C LEU A 361 16.86 26.71 -36.34
N ARG A 362 15.75 25.98 -36.25
CA ARG A 362 15.65 24.61 -36.78
C ARG A 362 15.84 24.55 -38.30
N ASN A 363 15.24 25.49 -39.04
CA ASN A 363 15.40 25.55 -40.49
C ASN A 363 16.82 25.93 -40.90
N LEU A 364 17.45 26.89 -40.20
CA LEU A 364 18.85 27.26 -40.40
C LEU A 364 19.80 26.10 -40.07
N ALA A 365 19.54 25.38 -38.97
CA ALA A 365 20.32 24.21 -38.57
C ALA A 365 20.24 23.08 -39.60
N ARG A 366 19.06 22.81 -40.16
CA ARG A 366 18.89 21.80 -41.23
C ARG A 366 19.76 22.09 -42.46
N GLY A 367 19.96 23.36 -42.81
CA GLY A 367 20.76 23.75 -43.98
C GLY A 367 22.27 23.70 -43.77
N ARG A 368 22.77 23.83 -42.53
CA ARG A 368 24.22 24.01 -42.26
C ARG A 368 24.81 23.04 -41.22
N ALA A 369 24.00 22.39 -40.39
CA ALA A 369 24.44 21.49 -39.32
C ALA A 369 23.29 20.52 -38.93
N GLY A 370 23.00 19.54 -39.80
CA GLY A 370 21.83 18.64 -39.70
C GLY A 370 21.72 17.75 -38.45
N GLY A 371 22.65 17.84 -37.49
CA GLY A 371 22.63 17.12 -36.22
C GLY A 371 22.39 17.98 -34.98
N LEU A 372 22.27 19.31 -35.11
CA LEU A 372 22.05 20.19 -33.95
C LEU A 372 20.57 20.53 -33.77
N THR A 373 20.07 20.34 -32.54
CA THR A 373 18.73 20.80 -32.13
C THR A 373 18.74 22.31 -31.89
N SER A 374 17.59 22.96 -32.01
CA SER A 374 17.46 24.40 -31.72
C SER A 374 17.82 24.74 -30.26
N GLU A 375 17.57 23.81 -29.32
CA GLU A 375 17.98 23.91 -27.93
C GLU A 375 19.50 23.92 -27.76
N ALA A 376 20.22 22.98 -28.39
CA ALA A 376 21.67 22.94 -28.32
C ALA A 376 22.33 24.19 -28.95
N ILE A 377 21.66 24.81 -29.93
CA ILE A 377 22.09 26.08 -30.51
C ILE A 377 21.88 27.22 -29.52
N LEU A 378 20.70 27.31 -28.89
CA LEU A 378 20.41 28.33 -27.88
C LEU A 378 21.30 28.22 -26.64
N GLU A 379 21.61 27.00 -26.19
CA GLU A 379 22.56 26.74 -25.10
C GLU A 379 23.98 27.19 -25.46
N LYS A 380 24.41 26.99 -26.70
CA LYS A 380 25.70 27.52 -27.17
C LYS A 380 25.69 29.05 -27.31
N LEU A 381 24.57 29.63 -27.72
CA LEU A 381 24.40 31.08 -27.83
C LEU A 381 24.31 31.76 -26.47
N SER A 382 23.78 31.10 -25.43
CA SER A 382 23.69 31.67 -24.07
C SER A 382 25.07 31.93 -23.45
N GLY A 383 26.11 31.23 -23.92
CA GLY A 383 27.51 31.49 -23.57
C GLY A 383 28.12 32.72 -24.25
N ILE A 384 27.42 33.38 -25.18
CA ILE A 384 27.88 34.63 -25.80
C ILE A 384 27.48 35.80 -24.89
N GLN A 385 28.48 36.36 -24.21
CA GLN A 385 28.31 37.55 -23.40
C GLN A 385 28.57 38.80 -24.25
N MET A 386 27.72 39.82 -24.07
CA MET A 386 27.98 41.17 -24.53
C MET A 386 28.70 41.92 -23.40
N ILE A 387 29.86 42.49 -23.71
CA ILE A 387 30.65 43.31 -22.81
C ILE A 387 30.58 44.75 -23.35
N ASP A 388 29.98 45.62 -22.56
CA ASP A 388 29.99 47.06 -22.81
C ASP A 388 31.16 47.69 -22.05
N VAL A 389 32.10 48.27 -22.78
CA VAL A 389 33.19 49.06 -22.20
C VAL A 389 32.77 50.52 -22.26
N HIS A 390 32.51 51.11 -21.09
CA HIS A 390 32.18 52.52 -20.94
C HIS A 390 33.47 53.31 -20.69
N LEU A 391 33.87 54.14 -21.65
CA LEU A 391 35.02 55.02 -21.53
C LEU A 391 34.51 56.45 -21.26
N PRO A 392 34.78 57.04 -20.08
CA PRO A 392 34.44 58.43 -19.82
C PRO A 392 35.35 59.35 -20.64
N THR A 393 34.76 60.37 -21.28
CA THR A 393 35.49 61.43 -21.96
C THR A 393 35.64 62.65 -21.05
N THR A 394 36.55 63.56 -21.39
CA THR A 394 36.88 64.76 -20.58
C THR A 394 35.76 65.80 -20.48
N ASP A 395 34.61 65.53 -21.09
CA ASP A 395 33.43 66.41 -21.18
C ASP A 395 32.15 65.75 -20.65
N ASP A 396 32.27 64.82 -19.69
CA ASP A 396 31.15 64.09 -19.05
C ASP A 396 30.28 63.24 -20.00
N ARG A 397 30.75 62.99 -21.23
CA ARG A 397 30.13 62.01 -22.14
C ARG A 397 30.76 60.63 -21.94
N HIS A 398 30.04 59.58 -22.34
CA HIS A 398 30.52 58.21 -22.30
C HIS A 398 30.54 57.61 -23.71
N ILE A 399 31.69 57.07 -24.11
CA ILE A 399 31.79 56.22 -25.29
C ILE A 399 31.48 54.79 -24.85
N VAL A 400 30.44 54.20 -25.42
CA VAL A 400 30.09 52.79 -25.21
C VAL A 400 30.68 51.98 -26.35
N MET A 401 31.62 51.09 -26.04
CA MET A 401 32.14 50.11 -26.97
C MET A 401 31.59 48.72 -26.61
N SER A 402 30.60 48.26 -27.37
CA SER A 402 30.05 46.91 -27.21
C SER A 402 30.94 45.89 -27.95
N ARG A 403 31.32 44.82 -27.24
CA ARG A 403 32.05 43.66 -27.78
C ARG A 403 31.36 42.38 -27.37
N TYR A 404 31.23 41.44 -28.29
CA TYR A 404 30.69 40.11 -28.00
C TYR A 404 31.85 39.14 -27.72
N THR A 405 31.72 38.29 -26.70
CA THR A 405 32.67 37.21 -26.45
C THR A 405 32.53 36.15 -27.54
N CYS A 406 33.45 36.14 -28.50
CA CYS A 406 33.54 35.09 -29.52
C CYS A 406 34.37 33.92 -28.99
N TRP A 407 33.88 32.68 -29.15
CA TRP A 407 34.69 31.47 -28.98
C TRP A 407 35.75 31.39 -30.09
N ARG A 408 36.98 31.82 -29.77
CA ARG A 408 38.14 31.68 -30.66
C ARG A 408 38.54 30.20 -30.77
N ARG A 409 37.92 29.47 -31.71
CA ARG A 409 38.58 28.60 -32.72
C ARG A 409 37.66 27.65 -33.51
N THR A 410 36.36 27.56 -33.22
CA THR A 410 35.48 26.63 -33.98
C THR A 410 34.49 27.32 -34.93
N PHE A 411 34.41 28.66 -34.92
CA PHE A 411 33.42 29.41 -35.71
C PHE A 411 33.99 30.39 -36.75
N TYR A 412 35.29 30.32 -37.07
CA TYR A 412 35.87 31.10 -38.17
C TYR A 412 35.30 30.71 -39.56
N PHE A 413 34.56 29.60 -39.65
CA PHE A 413 33.91 29.16 -40.89
C PHE A 413 32.45 29.64 -41.06
N PHE A 414 31.82 30.18 -40.02
CA PHE A 414 30.38 30.46 -40.07
C PHE A 414 30.04 31.94 -40.31
N TRP A 415 30.96 32.86 -40.04
CA TRP A 415 30.74 34.31 -40.08
C TRP A 415 31.38 35.03 -41.28
N HIS A 416 31.80 34.28 -42.31
CA HIS A 416 32.24 34.84 -43.61
C HIS A 416 31.23 34.62 -44.74
N ASN A 417 30.03 34.10 -44.43
CA ASN A 417 28.96 33.84 -45.41
C ASN A 417 27.60 34.42 -44.92
N TRP A 418 27.64 35.60 -44.30
CA TRP A 418 26.46 36.33 -43.80
C TRP A 418 26.47 37.82 -44.21
N ASP A 419 27.22 38.18 -45.26
CA ASP A 419 27.01 39.41 -46.02
C ASP A 419 26.36 39.09 -47.38
#